data_AF-A0A1B1MY43-F1
#
_entry.id   AF-A0A1B1MY43-F1
#
_cell.length_a   1.000
_cell.length_b   1.000
_cell.length_c   1.000
_cell.angle_alpha   90.00
_cell.angle_beta   90.00
_cell.angle_gamma   90.00
#
_symmetry.space_group_name_H-M   'P 1'
#
loop_
_entity.id
_entity.type
_entity.pdbx_description
1 polymer ?
#
loop_
_entity_poly.entity_id
_entity_poly.type
_entity_poly.pdbx_seq_one_letter_code
_entity_poly.pdbx_strand_id
1 'polypeptide(L)'
;MPEQQEEQAADVLASFPEREQLEITSVKQLQGWKNRQRYRICFMEHCLEVHENTMIKFRMLKGGLFTRTELEEIVKADEKQQAYAAGLAYLGRKPRTRHEVTVRLQEKGWSERVAVQTADRLEREGYLNDAEYAVEWAQQRLEGQGKGKLWIRQELRQKGISKPYIEAALEQVDEEAEFEAARTLAEKRWQRTNGEPQERKRKIGAFLMRRGFKGGVVSRVIRGLGETDDEWMINEEEDF
;
A
#
# COMPACT_ATOMS: atom_id res chain seq x y z
N MET A 1 -4.16 27.73 4.64
CA MET A 1 -4.22 26.24 4.62
C MET A 1 -5.15 25.59 5.67
N PRO A 2 -5.73 26.30 6.66
CA PRO A 2 -7.01 25.93 7.30
C PRO A 2 -8.23 26.12 6.37
N GLU A 3 -8.09 26.99 5.36
CA GLU A 3 -9.18 27.53 4.54
C GLU A 3 -10.02 26.48 3.78
N GLN A 4 -9.41 25.41 3.25
CA GLN A 4 -10.16 24.41 2.46
C GLN A 4 -11.10 23.52 3.31
N GLN A 5 -10.79 23.33 4.60
CA GLN A 5 -11.63 22.56 5.53
C GLN A 5 -12.71 23.45 6.15
N GLU A 6 -12.43 24.74 6.29
CA GLU A 6 -13.44 25.74 6.62
C GLU A 6 -14.45 25.87 5.47
N GLU A 7 -14.02 25.86 4.20
CA GLU A 7 -14.93 25.95 3.05
C GLU A 7 -15.95 24.80 2.94
N GLN A 8 -15.54 23.52 3.05
CA GLN A 8 -16.49 22.40 2.94
C GLN A 8 -17.43 22.30 4.15
N ALA A 9 -16.94 22.54 5.36
CA ALA A 9 -17.79 22.56 6.55
C ALA A 9 -18.73 23.78 6.53
N ALA A 10 -18.24 24.94 6.08
CA ALA A 10 -19.03 26.15 5.91
C ALA A 10 -20.10 26.00 4.83
N ASP A 11 -19.83 25.27 3.74
CA ASP A 11 -20.81 25.01 2.68
C ASP A 11 -21.97 24.11 3.19
N VAL A 12 -21.63 23.02 3.89
CA VAL A 12 -22.64 22.13 4.50
C VAL A 12 -23.46 22.84 5.58
N LEU A 13 -22.81 23.70 6.38
CA LEU A 13 -23.45 24.45 7.47
C LEU A 13 -23.91 25.85 7.06
N ALA A 14 -23.85 26.21 5.77
CA ALA A 14 -24.24 27.53 5.27
C ALA A 14 -25.72 27.80 5.52
N SER A 15 -26.54 26.73 5.48
CA SER A 15 -27.96 26.80 5.75
C SER A 15 -28.31 26.87 7.25
N PHE A 16 -27.38 26.58 8.16
CA PHE A 16 -27.65 26.47 9.59
C PHE A 16 -27.56 27.82 10.30
N PRO A 17 -28.45 28.14 11.25
CA PRO A 17 -28.44 29.41 11.98
C PRO A 17 -27.24 29.53 12.93
N GLU A 18 -26.78 30.78 13.15
CA GLU A 18 -25.53 31.08 13.88
C GLU A 18 -25.65 31.17 15.40
N ARG A 19 -26.82 31.52 15.95
CA ARG A 19 -26.94 31.99 17.34
C ARG A 19 -27.89 31.19 18.22
N GLU A 20 -28.33 30.01 17.78
CA GLU A 20 -29.30 29.20 18.52
C GLU A 20 -28.79 27.79 18.78
N GLN A 21 -29.22 27.22 19.90
CA GLN A 21 -29.10 25.78 20.13
C GLN A 21 -30.10 25.08 19.24
N LEU A 22 -29.61 24.20 18.39
CA LEU A 22 -30.40 23.42 17.46
C LEU A 22 -30.72 22.07 18.09
N GLU A 23 -32.02 21.76 18.20
CA GLU A 23 -32.49 20.47 18.70
C GLU A 23 -32.62 19.46 17.56
N ILE A 24 -32.10 18.25 17.77
CA ILE A 24 -32.30 17.13 16.83
C ILE A 24 -33.77 16.70 16.86
N THR A 25 -34.50 16.96 15.78
CA THR A 25 -35.91 16.59 15.63
C THR A 25 -36.09 15.16 15.11
N SER A 26 -35.15 14.68 14.30
CA SER A 26 -35.24 13.37 13.64
C SER A 26 -33.87 12.76 13.38
N VAL A 27 -33.73 11.45 13.64
CA VAL A 27 -32.58 10.63 13.27
C VAL A 27 -33.08 9.45 12.46
N LYS A 28 -32.60 9.30 11.21
CA LYS A 28 -33.02 8.22 10.31
C LYS A 28 -31.80 7.57 9.67
N GLN A 29 -31.72 6.24 9.69
CA GLN A 29 -30.72 5.50 8.93
C GLN A 29 -31.01 5.65 7.44
N LEU A 30 -29.97 5.87 6.64
CA LEU A 30 -30.09 5.91 5.19
C LEU A 30 -30.32 4.49 4.64
N GLN A 31 -31.20 4.39 3.65
CA GLN A 31 -31.55 3.12 3.02
C GLN A 31 -30.49 2.69 2.00
N GLY A 32 -30.37 1.37 1.81
CA GLY A 32 -29.49 0.75 0.82
C GLY A 32 -28.18 0.19 1.39
N TRP A 33 -27.69 -0.88 0.76
CA TRP A 33 -26.56 -1.67 1.28
C TRP A 33 -25.26 -0.86 1.40
N LYS A 34 -25.04 0.14 0.55
CA LYS A 34 -23.86 1.02 0.58
C LYS A 34 -23.90 2.05 1.72
N ASN A 35 -25.07 2.31 2.31
CA ASN A 35 -25.30 3.40 3.26
C ASN A 35 -25.67 2.91 4.67
N ARG A 36 -25.48 1.63 4.97
CA ARG A 36 -25.93 1.03 6.23
C ARG A 36 -25.34 1.69 7.48
N GLN A 37 -24.18 2.33 7.37
CA GLN A 37 -23.53 3.05 8.46
C GLN A 37 -23.70 4.57 8.36
N ARG A 38 -24.69 5.06 7.57
CA ARG A 38 -24.97 6.49 7.42
C ARG A 38 -26.34 6.84 7.94
N TYR A 39 -26.42 7.98 8.61
CA TYR A 39 -27.64 8.49 9.21
C TYR A 39 -27.86 9.93 8.80
N ARG A 40 -29.11 10.27 8.53
CA ARG A 40 -29.59 11.63 8.35
C ARG A 40 -30.14 12.14 9.67
N ILE A 41 -29.54 13.23 10.16
CA ILE A 41 -29.87 13.89 11.42
C ILE A 41 -30.42 15.27 11.07
N CYS A 42 -31.64 15.58 11.50
CA CYS A 42 -32.30 16.82 11.15
C CYS A 42 -32.59 17.69 12.38
N PHE A 43 -32.50 19.00 12.17
CA PHE A 43 -32.74 20.10 13.06
C PHE A 43 -33.79 21.00 12.39
N MET A 44 -35.06 20.69 12.64
CA MET A 44 -36.20 21.24 11.88
C MET A 44 -36.04 20.97 10.36
N GLU A 45 -35.77 22.01 9.57
CA GLU A 45 -35.61 21.97 8.12
C GLU A 45 -34.16 21.70 7.66
N HIS A 46 -33.18 21.84 8.56
CA HIS A 46 -31.77 21.59 8.26
C HIS A 46 -31.40 20.15 8.57
N CYS A 47 -30.62 19.49 7.71
CA CYS A 47 -30.18 18.12 7.95
C CYS A 47 -28.70 17.92 7.64
N LEU A 48 -28.05 17.07 8.43
CA LEU A 48 -26.70 16.57 8.22
C LEU A 48 -26.73 15.07 7.98
N GLU A 49 -25.86 14.59 7.10
CA GLU A 49 -25.63 13.17 6.95
C GLU A 49 -24.29 12.80 7.55
N VAL A 50 -24.31 11.96 8.59
CA VAL A 50 -23.12 11.56 9.33
C VAL A 50 -22.95 10.05 9.35
N HIS A 51 -21.71 9.61 9.49
CA HIS A 51 -21.36 8.23 9.77
C HIS A 51 -21.82 7.82 11.18
N GLU A 52 -22.21 6.56 11.35
CA GLU A 52 -22.67 5.96 12.61
C GLU A 52 -21.71 6.22 13.78
N ASN A 53 -20.43 5.88 13.61
CA ASN A 53 -19.39 6.20 14.61
C ASN A 53 -19.32 7.68 15.00
N THR A 54 -19.55 8.61 14.08
CA THR A 54 -19.58 10.05 14.38
C THR A 54 -20.81 10.37 15.22
N MET A 55 -22.00 9.91 14.81
CA MET A 55 -23.23 10.08 15.59
C MET A 55 -23.07 9.56 17.02
N ILE A 56 -22.52 8.35 17.18
CA ILE A 56 -22.31 7.73 18.49
C ILE A 56 -21.32 8.56 19.32
N LYS A 57 -20.19 8.97 18.72
CA LYS A 57 -19.14 9.74 19.40
C LYS A 57 -19.66 11.06 19.96
N PHE A 58 -20.48 11.78 19.20
CA PHE A 58 -21.06 13.07 19.61
C PHE A 58 -22.44 12.93 20.24
N ARG A 59 -22.93 11.71 20.46
CA ARG A 59 -24.25 11.40 21.04
C ARG A 59 -25.39 12.17 20.33
N MET A 60 -25.36 12.20 19.00
CA MET A 60 -26.36 12.89 18.19
C MET A 60 -27.69 12.11 18.14
N LEU A 61 -28.40 12.13 19.25
CA LEU A 61 -29.69 11.47 19.44
C LEU A 61 -30.83 12.48 19.40
N LYS A 62 -32.05 12.01 19.11
CA LYS A 62 -33.26 12.86 19.10
C LYS A 62 -33.40 13.59 20.45
N GLY A 63 -33.67 14.89 20.39
CA GLY A 63 -33.73 15.78 21.56
C GLY A 63 -32.37 16.36 22.01
N GLY A 64 -31.26 15.95 21.40
CA GLY A 64 -29.95 16.54 21.67
C GLY A 64 -29.84 17.96 21.14
N LEU A 65 -29.20 18.85 21.89
CA LEU A 65 -29.00 20.26 21.56
C LEU A 65 -27.55 20.48 21.09
N PHE A 66 -27.38 21.17 19.97
CA PHE A 66 -26.07 21.44 19.38
C PHE A 66 -25.98 22.89 18.91
N THR A 67 -24.81 23.49 19.11
CA THR A 67 -24.45 24.79 18.57
C THR A 67 -23.79 24.65 17.21
N ARG A 68 -23.73 25.73 16.42
CA ARG A 68 -23.05 25.72 15.11
C ARG A 68 -21.58 25.29 15.22
N THR A 69 -20.87 25.76 16.25
CA THR A 69 -19.47 25.38 16.51
C THR A 69 -19.32 23.88 16.77
N GLU A 70 -20.21 23.27 17.55
CA GLU A 70 -20.21 21.82 17.75
C GLU A 70 -20.52 21.08 16.44
N LEU A 71 -21.44 21.59 15.62
CA LEU A 71 -21.73 21.01 14.30
C LEU A 71 -20.53 21.10 13.35
N GLU A 72 -19.75 22.19 13.37
CA GLU A 72 -18.52 22.30 12.60
C GLU A 72 -17.47 21.25 13.01
N GLU A 73 -17.32 21.01 14.32
CA GLU A 73 -16.45 19.95 14.83
C GLU A 73 -16.95 18.56 14.43
N ILE A 74 -18.26 18.34 14.46
CA ILE A 74 -18.90 17.10 14.02
C ILE A 74 -18.63 16.86 12.53
N VAL A 75 -18.82 17.87 11.66
CA VAL A 75 -18.58 17.75 10.22
C VAL A 75 -17.11 17.42 9.95
N LYS A 76 -16.16 18.09 10.60
CA LYS A 76 -14.73 17.80 10.49
C LYS A 76 -14.38 16.40 10.99
N ALA A 77 -15.03 15.94 12.06
CA ALA A 77 -14.83 14.58 12.57
C ALA A 77 -15.44 13.53 11.64
N ASP A 78 -16.58 13.83 11.02
CA ASP A 78 -17.25 12.95 10.08
C ASP A 78 -16.43 12.74 8.81
N GLU A 79 -15.87 13.82 8.26
CA GLU A 79 -14.96 13.77 7.10
C GLU A 79 -13.80 12.78 7.36
N LYS A 80 -13.15 12.90 8.53
CA LYS A 80 -12.07 11.99 8.93
C LYS A 80 -12.56 10.55 9.12
N GLN A 81 -13.75 10.36 9.68
CA GLN A 81 -14.31 9.04 9.88
C GLN A 81 -14.68 8.36 8.56
N GLN A 82 -15.20 9.12 7.59
CA GLN A 82 -15.49 8.63 6.25
C GLN A 82 -14.21 8.28 5.48
N ALA A 83 -13.18 9.13 5.53
CA ALA A 83 -11.88 8.85 4.94
C ALA A 83 -11.24 7.57 5.53
N TYR A 84 -11.33 7.40 6.85
CA TYR A 84 -10.88 6.20 7.54
C TYR A 84 -11.63 4.93 7.10
N ALA A 85 -12.96 4.96 7.04
CA ALA A 85 -13.74 3.84 6.53
C ALA A 85 -13.38 3.50 5.06
N ALA A 86 -13.15 4.53 4.23
CA ALA A 86 -12.71 4.37 2.85
C ALA A 86 -11.30 3.76 2.74
N GLY A 87 -10.40 4.08 3.68
CA GLY A 87 -9.07 3.51 3.80
C GLY A 87 -9.10 2.03 4.21
N LEU A 88 -9.86 1.70 5.26
CA LEU A 88 -10.07 0.30 5.69
C LEU A 88 -10.64 -0.56 4.56
N ALA A 89 -11.66 -0.07 3.85
CA ALA A 89 -12.26 -0.79 2.73
C ALA A 89 -11.26 -1.03 1.58
N TYR A 90 -10.27 -0.16 1.41
CA TYR A 90 -9.20 -0.33 0.42
C TYR A 90 -8.17 -1.38 0.85
N LEU A 91 -7.82 -1.38 2.14
CA LEU A 91 -6.91 -2.36 2.75
C LEU A 91 -7.50 -3.77 2.79
N GLY A 92 -8.81 -3.90 3.02
CA GLY A 92 -9.49 -5.20 3.10
C GLY A 92 -9.45 -6.06 1.83
N ARG A 93 -8.92 -5.54 0.71
CA ARG A 93 -8.78 -6.31 -0.55
C ARG A 93 -7.44 -7.01 -0.69
N LYS A 94 -6.36 -6.34 -0.28
CA LYS A 94 -4.97 -6.82 -0.33
C LYS A 94 -4.07 -5.87 0.46
N PRO A 95 -2.88 -6.32 0.90
CA PRO A 95 -1.89 -5.45 1.52
C PRO A 95 -1.54 -4.23 0.65
N ARG A 96 -1.41 -3.06 1.28
CA ARG A 96 -1.08 -1.77 0.65
C ARG A 96 -0.01 -1.06 1.45
N THR A 97 0.73 -0.18 0.78
CA THR A 97 1.63 0.74 1.47
C THR A 97 0.90 1.98 1.94
N ARG A 98 1.50 2.69 2.89
CA ARG A 98 1.04 3.99 3.37
C ARG A 98 0.85 4.99 2.23
N HIS A 99 1.80 5.01 1.30
CA HIS A 99 1.73 5.87 0.11
C HIS A 99 0.53 5.52 -0.79
N GLU A 100 0.33 4.23 -1.09
CA GLU A 100 -0.81 3.78 -1.90
C GLU A 100 -2.17 4.16 -1.27
N VAL A 101 -2.30 4.09 0.05
CA VAL A 101 -3.52 4.53 0.77
C VAL A 101 -3.71 6.04 0.62
N THR A 102 -2.65 6.82 0.82
CA THR A 102 -2.72 8.28 0.77
C THR A 102 -3.12 8.78 -0.61
N VAL A 103 -2.47 8.27 -1.66
CA VAL A 103 -2.80 8.57 -3.06
C VAL A 103 -4.23 8.17 -3.37
N ARG A 104 -4.65 6.97 -2.95
CA ARG A 104 -6.01 6.48 -3.22
C ARG A 104 -7.08 7.37 -2.58
N LEU A 105 -6.83 7.90 -1.38
CA LEU A 105 -7.75 8.81 -0.71
C LEU A 105 -7.80 10.17 -1.43
N GLN A 106 -6.66 10.72 -1.85
CA GLN A 106 -6.64 11.95 -2.65
C GLN A 106 -7.40 11.80 -3.97
N GLU A 107 -7.25 10.66 -4.66
CA GLU A 107 -8.04 10.34 -5.87
C GLU A 107 -9.55 10.25 -5.62
N LYS A 108 -9.98 10.00 -4.37
CA LYS A 108 -11.41 10.04 -3.98
C LYS A 108 -11.90 11.45 -3.66
N GLY A 109 -11.02 12.46 -3.73
CA GLY A 109 -11.34 13.85 -3.42
C GLY A 109 -11.09 14.25 -1.97
N TRP A 110 -10.48 13.39 -1.13
CA TRP A 110 -10.09 13.78 0.22
C TRP A 110 -8.88 14.72 0.16
N SER A 111 -8.85 15.73 1.04
CA SER A 111 -7.67 16.61 1.16
C SER A 111 -6.43 15.82 1.56
N GLU A 112 -5.25 16.30 1.17
CA GLU A 112 -3.97 15.66 1.53
C GLU A 112 -3.83 15.50 3.04
N ARG A 113 -4.21 16.52 3.82
CA ARG A 113 -4.19 16.48 5.28
C ARG A 113 -5.03 15.33 5.83
N VAL A 114 -6.26 15.15 5.34
CA VAL A 114 -7.15 14.07 5.80
C VAL A 114 -6.63 12.70 5.37
N ALA A 115 -6.07 12.59 4.16
CA ALA A 115 -5.46 11.37 3.67
C ALA A 115 -4.27 10.94 4.54
N VAL A 116 -3.36 11.87 4.87
CA VAL A 116 -2.20 11.62 5.74
C VAL A 116 -2.64 11.26 7.16
N GLN A 117 -3.56 12.02 7.76
CA GLN A 117 -4.09 11.71 9.10
C GLN A 117 -4.78 10.35 9.16
N THR A 118 -5.45 9.97 8.08
CA THR A 118 -6.07 8.65 7.95
C THR A 118 -5.00 7.56 7.90
N ALA A 119 -3.96 7.74 7.09
CA ALA A 119 -2.85 6.80 7.02
C ALA A 119 -2.11 6.67 8.37
N ASP A 120 -1.88 7.78 9.09
CA ASP A 120 -1.30 7.78 10.44
C ASP A 120 -2.15 6.98 11.44
N ARG A 121 -3.47 7.11 11.36
CA ARG A 121 -4.38 6.36 12.21
C ARG A 121 -4.32 4.86 11.89
N LEU A 122 -4.36 4.51 10.61
CA LEU A 122 -4.29 3.12 10.15
C LEU A 122 -2.97 2.45 10.56
N GLU A 123 -1.86 3.17 10.49
CA GLU A 123 -0.54 2.69 10.92
C GLU A 123 -0.48 2.50 12.44
N ARG A 124 -0.94 3.49 13.23
CA ARG A 124 -0.99 3.36 14.71
C ARG A 124 -1.87 2.20 15.20
N GLU A 125 -2.93 1.88 14.45
CA GLU A 125 -3.83 0.77 14.76
C GLU A 125 -3.33 -0.58 14.18
N GLY A 126 -2.18 -0.60 13.49
CA GLY A 126 -1.55 -1.83 12.98
C GLY A 126 -2.10 -2.34 11.64
N TYR A 127 -2.94 -1.57 10.94
CA TYR A 127 -3.45 -1.95 9.62
C TYR A 127 -2.46 -1.66 8.48
N LEU A 128 -1.48 -0.79 8.72
CA LEU A 128 -0.39 -0.46 7.81
C LEU A 128 0.94 -0.71 8.49
N ASN A 129 1.84 -1.39 7.77
CA ASN A 129 3.21 -1.62 8.20
C ASN A 129 4.12 -1.67 6.97
N ASP A 130 4.70 -0.53 6.59
CA ASP A 130 5.55 -0.44 5.40
C ASP A 130 6.86 -1.23 5.56
N ALA A 131 7.35 -1.42 6.79
CA ALA A 131 8.56 -2.20 7.06
C ALA A 131 8.33 -3.69 6.80
N GLU A 132 7.27 -4.25 7.37
CA GLU A 132 6.86 -5.65 7.15
C GLU A 132 6.49 -5.90 5.70
N TYR A 133 5.73 -4.97 5.09
CA TYR A 133 5.41 -5.03 3.66
C TYR A 133 6.67 -5.12 2.80
N ALA A 134 7.71 -4.34 3.12
CA ALA A 134 8.95 -4.33 2.34
C ALA A 134 9.69 -5.68 2.43
N VAL A 135 9.72 -6.31 3.61
CA VAL A 135 10.33 -7.63 3.83
C VAL A 135 9.59 -8.70 3.04
N GLU A 136 8.26 -8.80 3.20
CA GLU A 136 7.44 -9.78 2.47
C GLU A 136 7.55 -9.60 0.95
N TRP A 137 7.55 -8.35 0.50
CA TRP A 137 7.70 -8.05 -0.92
C TRP A 137 9.06 -8.47 -1.47
N ALA A 138 10.14 -8.23 -0.72
CA ALA A 138 11.48 -8.64 -1.11
C ALA A 138 11.59 -10.16 -1.23
N GLN A 139 11.09 -10.89 -0.24
CA GLN A 139 11.08 -12.36 -0.24
C GLN A 139 10.26 -12.92 -1.40
N GLN A 140 9.02 -12.45 -1.58
CA GLN A 140 8.15 -12.90 -2.66
C GLN A 140 8.78 -12.68 -4.04
N ARG A 141 9.47 -11.55 -4.24
CA ARG A 141 10.10 -11.21 -5.53
C ARG A 141 11.35 -12.03 -5.79
N LEU A 142 12.13 -12.33 -4.75
CA LEU A 142 13.30 -13.17 -4.90
C LEU A 142 12.90 -14.62 -5.20
N GLU A 143 12.18 -15.25 -4.29
CA GLU A 143 11.83 -16.68 -4.35
C GLU A 143 10.81 -16.97 -5.45
N GLY A 144 9.75 -16.16 -5.54
CA GLY A 144 8.64 -16.40 -6.46
C GLY A 144 8.89 -15.91 -7.89
N GLN A 145 9.76 -14.92 -8.08
CA GLN A 145 9.95 -14.29 -9.40
C GLN A 145 11.39 -14.20 -9.88
N GLY A 146 12.40 -14.60 -9.08
CA GLY A 146 13.81 -14.50 -9.45
C GLY A 146 14.24 -13.07 -9.75
N LYS A 147 13.88 -12.12 -8.89
CA LYS A 147 14.26 -10.71 -8.98
C LYS A 147 15.39 -10.43 -7.97
N GLY A 148 16.47 -9.82 -8.43
CA GLY A 148 17.59 -9.45 -7.55
C GLY A 148 17.32 -8.15 -6.76
N LYS A 149 18.17 -7.89 -5.75
CA LYS A 149 18.00 -6.77 -4.81
C LYS A 149 17.87 -5.40 -5.48
N LEU A 150 18.49 -5.16 -6.63
CA LEU A 150 18.39 -3.86 -7.33
C LEU A 150 16.99 -3.63 -7.90
N TRP A 151 16.35 -4.66 -8.43
CA TRP A 151 14.99 -4.56 -8.97
C TRP A 151 13.99 -4.35 -7.83
N ILE A 152 14.11 -5.17 -6.78
CA ILE A 152 13.25 -5.08 -5.60
C ILE A 152 13.30 -3.67 -5.01
N ARG A 153 14.50 -3.09 -4.86
CA ARG A 153 14.70 -1.71 -4.41
C ARG A 153 13.89 -0.70 -5.25
N GLN A 154 13.90 -0.84 -6.57
CA GLN A 154 13.18 0.07 -7.46
C GLN A 154 11.66 -0.09 -7.32
N GLU A 155 11.15 -1.32 -7.22
CA GLU A 155 9.72 -1.56 -7.00
C GLU A 155 9.23 -0.97 -5.68
N LEU A 156 9.97 -1.19 -4.59
CA LEU A 156 9.61 -0.65 -3.28
C LEU A 156 9.61 0.89 -3.27
N ARG A 157 10.56 1.52 -3.99
CA ARG A 157 10.56 2.98 -4.18
C ARG A 157 9.35 3.46 -4.97
N GLN A 158 8.96 2.77 -6.04
CA GLN A 158 7.75 3.10 -6.81
C GLN A 158 6.48 2.95 -5.98
N LYS A 159 6.49 2.06 -4.99
CA LYS A 159 5.41 1.91 -4.01
C LYS A 159 5.42 2.94 -2.89
N GLY A 160 6.36 3.89 -2.92
CA GLY A 160 6.48 4.98 -1.96
C GLY A 160 7.02 4.58 -0.59
N ILE A 161 7.71 3.43 -0.49
CA ILE A 161 8.31 2.99 0.77
C ILE A 161 9.58 3.82 1.03
N SER A 162 9.76 4.22 2.29
CA SER A 162 10.91 5.04 2.70
C SER A 162 12.24 4.28 2.55
N LYS A 163 13.31 5.00 2.22
CA LYS A 163 14.65 4.42 2.04
C LYS A 163 15.11 3.56 3.23
N PRO A 164 14.93 3.95 4.51
CA PRO A 164 15.32 3.13 5.65
C PRO A 164 14.67 1.74 5.66
N TYR A 165 13.36 1.65 5.41
CA TYR A 165 12.65 0.36 5.37
C TYR A 165 13.09 -0.49 4.18
N ILE A 166 13.39 0.13 3.04
CA ILE A 166 13.90 -0.57 1.87
C ILE A 166 15.26 -1.21 2.15
N GLU A 167 16.22 -0.45 2.69
CA GLU A 167 17.55 -1.01 2.95
C GLU A 167 17.49 -2.09 4.03
N ALA A 168 16.72 -1.88 5.11
CA ALA A 168 16.51 -2.90 6.15
C ALA A 168 15.87 -4.19 5.62
N ALA A 169 14.92 -4.10 4.67
CA ALA A 169 14.33 -5.28 4.04
C ALA A 169 15.34 -6.00 3.13
N LEU A 170 16.18 -5.27 2.39
CA LEU A 170 17.17 -5.86 1.48
C LEU A 170 18.41 -6.43 2.19
N GLU A 171 18.70 -5.95 3.40
CA GLU A 171 19.72 -6.52 4.29
C GLU A 171 19.27 -7.88 4.86
N GLN A 172 17.98 -8.07 5.11
CA GLN A 172 17.42 -9.35 5.56
C GLN A 172 17.40 -10.42 4.47
N VAL A 173 17.53 -10.03 3.20
CA VAL A 173 17.67 -10.98 2.11
C VAL A 173 19.05 -11.63 2.19
N ASP A 174 19.08 -12.92 2.49
CA ASP A 174 20.32 -13.70 2.54
C ASP A 174 21.07 -13.67 1.19
N GLU A 175 22.39 -13.52 1.25
CA GLU A 175 23.22 -13.42 0.05
C GLU A 175 23.31 -14.75 -0.70
N GLU A 176 23.29 -15.88 0.02
CA GLU A 176 23.31 -17.20 -0.59
C GLU A 176 21.95 -17.51 -1.24
N ALA A 177 20.84 -17.14 -0.60
CA ALA A 177 19.52 -17.21 -1.22
C ALA A 177 19.42 -16.35 -2.50
N GLU A 178 20.02 -15.14 -2.52
CA GLU A 178 20.09 -14.32 -3.73
C GLU A 178 20.90 -15.01 -4.84
N PHE A 179 22.03 -15.61 -4.48
CA PHE A 179 22.87 -16.38 -5.39
C PHE A 179 22.14 -17.60 -5.96
N GLU A 180 21.50 -18.40 -5.13
CA GLU A 180 20.78 -19.61 -5.53
C GLU A 180 19.60 -19.30 -6.45
N ALA A 181 18.85 -18.23 -6.16
CA ALA A 181 17.79 -17.76 -7.05
C ALA A 181 18.34 -17.34 -8.43
N ALA A 182 19.49 -16.66 -8.46
CA ALA A 182 20.15 -16.28 -9.70
C ALA A 182 20.67 -17.50 -10.46
N ARG A 183 21.27 -18.48 -9.77
CA ARG A 183 21.81 -19.72 -10.33
C ARG A 183 20.72 -20.57 -10.98
N THR A 184 19.65 -20.86 -10.24
CA THR A 184 18.50 -21.62 -10.74
C THR A 184 17.91 -20.98 -12.00
N LEU A 185 17.78 -19.65 -11.99
CA LEU A 185 17.27 -18.91 -13.14
C LEU A 185 18.24 -18.96 -14.35
N ALA A 186 19.54 -18.94 -14.09
CA ALA A 186 20.58 -19.04 -15.10
C ALA A 186 20.65 -20.42 -15.74
N GLU A 187 20.62 -21.49 -14.95
CA GLU A 187 20.63 -22.89 -15.42
C GLU A 187 19.43 -23.19 -16.32
N LYS A 188 18.23 -22.79 -15.89
CA LYS A 188 17.01 -22.91 -16.72
C LYS A 188 17.11 -22.13 -18.03
N ARG A 189 17.81 -20.99 -18.02
CA ARG A 189 18.03 -20.17 -19.21
C ARG A 189 19.12 -20.76 -20.10
N TRP A 190 20.15 -21.37 -19.51
CA TRP A 190 21.25 -22.05 -20.20
C TRP A 190 20.72 -23.12 -21.14
N GLN A 191 19.84 -24.01 -20.65
CA GLN A 191 19.20 -25.08 -21.44
C GLN A 191 18.40 -24.57 -22.65
N ARG A 192 17.99 -23.30 -22.66
CA ARG A 192 17.14 -22.69 -23.71
C ARG A 192 17.89 -21.69 -24.59
N THR A 193 19.17 -21.45 -24.32
CA THR A 193 19.96 -20.43 -25.02
C THR A 193 20.95 -21.11 -25.94
N ASN A 194 20.79 -20.88 -27.25
CA ASN A 194 21.67 -21.40 -28.28
C ASN A 194 22.90 -20.50 -28.50
N GLY A 195 23.96 -21.10 -29.06
CA GLY A 195 25.21 -20.44 -29.45
C GLY A 195 26.42 -21.02 -28.72
N GLU A 196 27.59 -20.46 -29.00
CA GLU A 196 28.83 -20.86 -28.34
C GLU A 196 28.78 -20.59 -26.82
N PRO A 197 29.48 -21.37 -25.98
CA PRO A 197 29.45 -21.23 -24.53
C PRO A 197 29.68 -19.79 -24.04
N GLN A 198 30.65 -19.09 -24.62
CA GLN A 198 30.96 -17.70 -24.27
C GLN A 198 29.83 -16.73 -24.65
N GLU A 199 29.17 -16.96 -25.78
CA GLU A 199 28.04 -16.16 -26.22
C GLU A 199 26.82 -16.39 -25.32
N ARG A 200 26.55 -17.65 -24.95
CA ARG A 200 25.50 -18.05 -24.00
C ARG A 200 25.73 -17.38 -22.64
N LYS A 201 26.95 -17.45 -22.09
CA LYS A 201 27.35 -16.80 -20.83
C LYS A 201 27.08 -15.29 -20.87
N ARG A 202 27.46 -14.60 -21.96
CA ARG A 202 27.16 -13.17 -22.16
C ARG A 202 25.66 -12.87 -22.17
N LYS A 203 24.86 -13.66 -22.90
CA LYS A 203 23.40 -13.49 -23.00
C LYS A 203 22.72 -13.65 -21.63
N ILE A 204 23.13 -14.67 -20.85
CA ILE A 204 22.58 -14.93 -19.53
C ILE A 204 23.01 -13.87 -18.51
N GLY A 205 24.28 -13.45 -18.52
CA GLY A 205 24.76 -12.39 -17.65
C GLY A 205 23.97 -11.08 -17.85
N ALA A 206 23.77 -10.69 -19.11
CA ALA A 206 22.93 -9.53 -19.44
C ALA A 206 21.46 -9.70 -18.98
N PHE A 207 20.93 -10.91 -19.06
CA PHE A 207 19.59 -11.22 -18.58
C PHE A 207 19.46 -11.11 -17.05
N LEU A 208 20.41 -11.66 -16.28
CA LEU A 208 20.43 -11.56 -14.82
C LEU A 208 20.59 -10.11 -14.35
N MET A 209 21.45 -9.32 -15.00
CA MET A 209 21.59 -7.89 -14.71
C MET A 209 20.27 -7.14 -14.94
N ARG A 210 19.57 -7.41 -16.05
CA ARG A 210 18.21 -6.86 -16.28
C ARG A 210 17.20 -7.35 -15.25
N ARG A 211 17.46 -8.45 -14.58
CA ARG A 211 16.65 -8.97 -13.48
C ARG A 211 17.00 -8.40 -12.11
N GLY A 212 18.00 -7.52 -12.05
CA GLY A 212 18.36 -6.76 -10.86
C GLY A 212 19.38 -7.43 -9.94
N PHE A 213 20.04 -8.50 -10.37
CA PHE A 213 21.13 -9.10 -9.62
C PHE A 213 22.39 -8.23 -9.70
N LYS A 214 23.10 -8.09 -8.58
CA LYS A 214 24.38 -7.34 -8.54
C LYS A 214 25.45 -8.03 -9.38
N GLY A 215 26.38 -7.25 -9.92
CA GLY A 215 27.47 -7.77 -10.77
C GLY A 215 28.27 -8.89 -10.13
N GLY A 216 28.58 -8.81 -8.83
CA GLY A 216 29.29 -9.88 -8.10
C GLY A 216 28.55 -11.22 -8.12
N VAL A 217 27.23 -11.22 -7.87
CA VAL A 217 26.37 -12.42 -7.94
C VAL A 217 26.34 -12.96 -9.36
N VAL A 218 26.14 -12.09 -10.36
CA VAL A 218 26.13 -12.48 -11.76
C VAL A 218 27.45 -13.13 -12.17
N SER A 219 28.60 -12.53 -11.84
CA SER A 219 29.91 -13.09 -12.15
C SER A 219 30.15 -14.44 -11.48
N ARG A 220 29.72 -14.63 -10.23
CA ARG A 220 29.79 -15.93 -9.52
C ARG A 220 28.96 -16.99 -10.24
N VAL A 221 27.71 -16.67 -10.61
CA VAL A 221 26.82 -17.60 -11.32
C VAL A 221 27.36 -17.96 -12.71
N ILE A 222 27.82 -16.98 -13.49
CA ILE A 222 28.34 -17.22 -14.85
C ILE A 222 29.61 -18.08 -14.83
N ARG A 223 30.43 -18.00 -13.77
CA ARG A 223 31.63 -18.83 -13.63
C ARG A 223 31.24 -20.31 -13.49
N GLY A 224 30.28 -20.63 -12.62
CA GLY A 224 29.82 -22.01 -12.41
C GLY A 224 28.91 -22.56 -13.52
N LEU A 225 28.44 -21.72 -14.46
CA LEU A 225 27.72 -22.22 -15.63
C LEU A 225 28.67 -22.92 -16.60
N GLY A 226 28.36 -24.16 -16.94
CA GLY A 226 29.11 -24.97 -17.90
C GLY A 226 30.06 -25.99 -17.27
N GLU A 227 30.41 -25.87 -15.99
CA GLU A 227 31.14 -26.92 -15.26
C GLU A 227 30.30 -28.22 -15.17
N THR A 228 28.96 -28.08 -15.14
CA THR A 228 28.00 -29.20 -15.12
C THR A 228 27.76 -29.87 -16.47
N ASP A 229 28.08 -29.24 -17.60
CA ASP A 229 28.00 -29.92 -18.91
C ASP A 229 29.26 -30.79 -19.14
N ASP A 230 30.42 -30.40 -18.59
CA ASP A 230 31.68 -31.15 -18.72
C ASP A 230 31.69 -32.44 -17.87
N GLU A 231 31.11 -32.44 -16.67
CA GLU A 231 31.04 -33.64 -15.80
C GLU A 231 30.16 -34.78 -16.36
N TRP A 232 29.17 -34.47 -17.22
CA TRP A 232 28.34 -35.49 -17.88
C TRP A 232 28.95 -36.01 -19.19
N MET A 233 29.86 -35.25 -19.82
CA MET A 233 30.60 -35.67 -21.01
C MET A 233 31.82 -36.51 -20.64
N ILE A 234 32.48 -36.23 -19.51
CA ILE A 234 33.66 -36.98 -19.05
C ILE A 234 33.29 -38.40 -18.60
N ASN A 235 32.11 -38.61 -18.02
CA ASN A 235 31.67 -39.93 -17.57
C ASN A 235 31.20 -40.87 -18.71
N GLU A 236 30.93 -40.35 -19.92
CA GLU A 236 30.59 -41.20 -21.09
C GLU A 236 31.84 -41.62 -21.89
N GLU A 237 32.98 -40.93 -21.76
CA GLU A 237 34.22 -41.25 -22.48
C GLU A 237 35.14 -42.23 -21.74
N GLU A 238 34.93 -42.50 -20.45
CA GLU A 238 35.73 -43.49 -19.68
C GLU A 238 35.19 -44.94 -19.75
N ASP A 239 34.05 -45.16 -20.42
CA ASP A 239 33.37 -46.48 -20.53
C ASP A 239 33.54 -47.17 -21.90
N PHE A 240 34.57 -46.79 -22.69
CA PHE A 240 34.90 -47.42 -23.98
C PHE A 240 36.31 -48.05 -24.03
#